data_AF-A0A5C8SJX6-F1
#
_entry.id   AF-A0A5C8SJX6-F1
#
_cell.length_a   1.000
_cell.length_b   1.000
_cell.length_c   1.000
_cell.angle_alpha   90.00
_cell.angle_beta   90.00
_cell.angle_gamma   90.00
#
_symmetry.space_group_name_H-M   'P 1'
#
loop_
_entity.id
_entity.type
_entity.pdbx_description
1 polymer ?
#
loop_
_entity_poly.entity_id
_entity_poly.type
_entity_poly.pdbx_seq_one_letter_code
_entity_poly.pdbx_strand_id
1 'polypeptide(L)'
;MVARTNAVDVPIWLSQTEAMDPARWIASREAGTLLPEADPRSARLRASLARARSAFIEDPRMIANRTVQLGQMLAAAEMPQDYADLVDGFSGIAGASHRRQLYGEMCQHYFNTRQQGLDAPTALARLTESYGAQGGAARAEPAGSPQ
;
A
#
# COMPACT_ATOMS: atom_id res chain seq x y z
N MET A 1 -42.70 -9.54 12.64
CA MET A 1 -41.56 -9.37 13.57
C MET A 1 -40.51 -10.42 13.22
N VAL A 2 -39.41 -10.01 12.56
CA VAL A 2 -38.06 -10.59 12.73
C VAL A 2 -37.09 -9.48 12.34
N ALA A 3 -36.48 -8.82 13.33
CA ALA A 3 -35.28 -8.03 13.11
C ALA A 3 -34.13 -9.01 12.90
N ARG A 4 -33.60 -9.10 11.68
CA ARG A 4 -32.34 -9.78 11.44
C ARG A 4 -31.23 -8.81 11.83
N THR A 5 -30.60 -9.06 12.98
CA THR A 5 -29.41 -8.34 13.43
C THR A 5 -28.33 -8.46 12.36
N ASN A 6 -27.90 -7.31 11.83
CA ASN A 6 -26.84 -7.15 10.85
C ASN A 6 -25.53 -7.81 11.33
N ALA A 7 -25.12 -8.91 10.70
CA ALA A 7 -23.69 -9.14 10.51
C ALA A 7 -23.27 -8.13 9.44
N VAL A 8 -22.65 -7.03 9.86
CA VAL A 8 -22.20 -5.99 8.92
C VAL A 8 -21.02 -6.59 8.16
N ASP A 9 -21.30 -7.11 6.97
CA ASP A 9 -20.29 -7.73 6.13
C ASP A 9 -19.27 -6.67 5.70
N VAL A 10 -17.97 -6.98 5.79
CA VAL A 10 -16.93 -6.02 5.41
C VAL A 10 -16.90 -5.96 3.88
N PRO A 11 -17.16 -4.80 3.26
CA PRO A 11 -17.28 -4.72 1.81
C PRO A 11 -16.00 -5.21 1.14
N ILE A 12 -16.11 -5.93 0.02
CA ILE A 12 -14.96 -6.48 -0.71
C ILE A 12 -14.06 -5.38 -1.28
N TRP A 13 -14.64 -4.21 -1.56
CA TRP A 13 -13.98 -3.07 -2.18
C TRP A 13 -14.56 -1.76 -1.63
N LEU A 14 -13.73 -0.75 -1.37
CA LEU A 14 -14.21 0.59 -1.06
C LEU A 14 -14.49 1.37 -2.33
N SER A 15 -15.77 1.60 -2.60
CA SER A 15 -16.20 2.53 -3.65
C SER A 15 -15.86 3.97 -3.28
N GLN A 16 -15.88 4.87 -4.27
CA GLN A 16 -15.59 6.30 -4.05
C GLN A 16 -16.62 6.98 -3.14
N THR A 17 -17.87 6.50 -3.15
CA THR A 17 -18.99 7.06 -2.38
C THR A 17 -19.14 6.44 -0.99
N GLU A 18 -18.36 5.40 -0.68
CA GLU A 18 -18.50 4.68 0.59
C GLU A 18 -18.02 5.52 1.77
N ALA A 19 -18.87 5.67 2.79
CA ALA A 19 -18.54 6.51 3.95
C ALA A 19 -17.53 5.87 4.90
N MET A 20 -17.27 4.55 4.75
CA MET A 20 -16.36 3.82 5.62
C MET A 20 -14.93 4.39 5.56
N ASP A 21 -14.33 4.54 6.74
CA ASP A 21 -12.94 4.96 6.91
C ASP A 21 -11.98 3.92 6.28
N PRO A 22 -11.06 4.33 5.40
CA PRO A 22 -10.17 3.40 4.71
C PRO A 22 -9.28 2.58 5.65
N ALA A 23 -8.80 3.18 6.75
CA ALA A 23 -7.93 2.48 7.69
C ALA A 23 -8.69 1.38 8.44
N ARG A 24 -9.90 1.69 8.93
CA ARG A 24 -10.79 0.71 9.55
C ARG A 24 -11.17 -0.41 8.59
N TRP A 25 -11.42 -0.07 7.33
CA TRP A 25 -11.75 -1.06 6.31
C TRP A 25 -10.60 -2.03 6.06
N ILE A 26 -9.37 -1.54 5.79
CA ILE A 26 -8.19 -2.40 5.59
C ILE A 26 -7.99 -3.31 6.81
N ALA A 27 -8.05 -2.75 8.02
CA ALA A 27 -7.86 -3.51 9.26
C ALA A 27 -8.92 -4.60 9.44
N SER A 28 -10.17 -4.29 9.06
CA SER A 28 -11.28 -5.26 9.11
C SER A 28 -11.14 -6.36 8.06
N ARG A 29 -10.63 -6.02 6.86
CA ARG A 29 -10.33 -7.00 5.79
C ARG A 29 -9.25 -7.97 6.22
N GLU A 30 -8.18 -7.46 6.83
CA GLU A 30 -7.08 -8.27 7.35
C GLU A 30 -7.53 -9.16 8.51
N ALA A 31 -8.38 -8.66 9.40
CA ALA A 31 -8.93 -9.42 10.52
C ALA A 31 -10.02 -10.44 10.13
N GLY A 32 -10.55 -10.36 8.90
CA GLY A 32 -11.68 -11.18 8.45
C GLY A 32 -13.01 -10.86 9.15
N THR A 33 -13.09 -9.75 9.88
CA THR A 33 -14.29 -9.32 10.62
C THR A 33 -14.32 -7.80 10.75
N LEU A 34 -15.51 -7.23 10.90
CA LEU A 34 -15.64 -5.79 11.11
C LEU A 34 -15.05 -5.40 12.48
N LEU A 35 -14.01 -4.58 12.46
CA LEU A 35 -13.40 -4.07 13.69
C LEU A 35 -14.15 -2.84 14.25
N PRO A 36 -14.05 -2.60 15.57
CA PRO A 36 -14.48 -1.35 16.18
C PRO A 36 -13.77 -0.14 15.58
N GLU A 37 -14.41 1.03 15.62
CA GLU A 37 -13.83 2.27 15.07
C GLU A 37 -12.53 2.69 15.76
N ALA A 38 -12.46 2.48 17.08
CA ALA A 38 -11.30 2.80 17.92
C ALA A 38 -10.26 1.65 18.00
N ASP A 39 -10.32 0.67 17.10
CA ASP A 39 -9.37 -0.44 17.11
C ASP A 39 -7.93 0.06 16.85
N PRO A 40 -6.93 -0.36 17.66
CA PRO A 40 -5.53 0.07 17.49
C PRO A 40 -4.95 -0.24 16.10
N ARG A 41 -5.38 -1.32 15.43
CA ARG A 41 -4.94 -1.66 14.07
C ARG A 41 -5.40 -0.61 13.07
N SER A 42 -6.64 -0.16 13.21
CA SER A 42 -7.20 0.95 12.41
C SER A 42 -6.43 2.25 12.67
N ALA A 43 -6.04 2.53 13.92
CA ALA A 43 -5.25 3.71 14.25
C ALA A 43 -3.85 3.69 13.59
N ARG A 44 -3.17 2.53 13.63
CA ARG A 44 -1.88 2.32 12.94
C ARG A 44 -2.01 2.55 11.44
N LEU A 45 -2.98 1.88 10.79
CA LEU A 45 -3.23 2.04 9.36
C LEU A 45 -3.59 3.47 8.97
N ARG A 46 -4.27 4.21 9.84
CA ARG A 46 -4.57 5.63 9.60
C ARG A 46 -3.30 6.47 9.55
N ALA A 47 -2.36 6.22 10.46
CA ALA A 47 -1.05 6.88 10.42
C ALA A 47 -0.25 6.48 9.17
N SER A 48 -0.25 5.20 8.80
CA SER A 48 0.40 4.69 7.58
C SER A 48 -0.17 5.35 6.31
N LEU A 49 -1.50 5.38 6.16
CA LEU A 49 -2.17 6.02 5.02
C LEU A 49 -1.94 7.53 4.98
N ALA A 50 -1.86 8.20 6.13
CA ALA A 50 -1.54 9.62 6.19
C ALA A 50 -0.13 9.91 5.65
N ARG A 51 0.86 9.06 5.97
CA ARG A 51 2.21 9.15 5.40
C ARG A 51 2.22 8.84 3.90
N ALA A 52 1.47 7.82 3.49
CA ALA A 52 1.35 7.42 2.09
C ALA A 52 0.78 8.55 1.21
N ARG A 53 -0.17 9.33 1.74
CA ARG A 53 -0.81 10.45 1.01
C ARG A 53 0.17 11.48 0.46
N SER A 54 1.25 11.79 1.18
CA SER A 54 2.27 12.73 0.70
C SER A 54 3.23 12.12 -0.33
N ALA A 55 3.38 10.80 -0.34
CA ALA A 55 4.39 10.09 -1.13
C ALA A 55 3.84 9.51 -2.45
N PHE A 56 2.54 9.19 -2.50
CA PHE A 56 1.91 8.55 -3.66
C PHE A 56 0.90 9.45 -4.33
N ILE A 57 0.71 9.35 -5.64
CA ILE A 57 -0.24 10.15 -6.42
C ILE A 57 -1.69 9.80 -6.05
N GLU A 58 -1.94 8.51 -5.82
CA GLU A 58 -3.24 7.95 -5.47
C GLU A 58 -3.79 8.48 -4.12
N ASP A 59 -5.10 8.55 -4.01
CA ASP A 59 -5.76 8.91 -2.77
C ASP A 59 -5.78 7.73 -1.76
N PRO A 60 -6.02 8.00 -0.45
CA PRO A 60 -6.00 6.95 0.57
C PRO A 60 -6.93 5.77 0.33
N ARG A 61 -8.10 5.95 -0.34
CA ARG A 61 -9.01 4.82 -0.66
C ARG A 61 -8.41 3.93 -1.74
N MET A 62 -7.82 4.54 -2.76
CA MET A 62 -7.17 3.78 -3.83
C MET A 62 -5.92 3.04 -3.33
N ILE A 63 -5.13 3.68 -2.45
CA ILE A 63 -4.02 3.02 -1.75
C ILE A 63 -4.56 1.83 -0.93
N ALA A 64 -5.61 2.04 -0.13
CA ALA A 64 -6.25 1.00 0.66
C ALA A 64 -6.66 -0.23 -0.18
N ASN A 65 -7.42 0.01 -1.24
CA ASN A 65 -7.91 -1.04 -2.13
C ASN A 65 -6.75 -1.84 -2.75
N ARG A 66 -5.70 -1.16 -3.20
CA ARG A 66 -4.52 -1.79 -3.79
C ARG A 66 -3.71 -2.59 -2.76
N THR A 67 -3.61 -2.11 -1.52
CA THR A 67 -3.00 -2.87 -0.42
C THR A 67 -3.73 -4.17 -0.17
N VAL A 68 -5.06 -4.13 -0.07
CA VAL A 68 -5.87 -5.34 0.14
C VAL A 68 -5.71 -6.31 -1.03
N GLN A 69 -5.77 -5.81 -2.27
CA GLN A 69 -5.56 -6.64 -3.46
C GLN A 69 -4.18 -7.31 -3.45
N LEU A 70 -3.11 -6.56 -3.17
CA LEU A 70 -1.75 -7.09 -3.08
C LEU A 70 -1.63 -8.13 -1.95
N GLY A 71 -2.15 -7.81 -0.77
CA GLY A 71 -2.11 -8.70 0.38
C GLY A 71 -2.84 -10.02 0.14
N GLN A 72 -3.97 -9.97 -0.58
CA GLN A 72 -4.69 -11.18 -1.02
C GLN A 72 -3.89 -12.00 -2.04
N MET A 73 -3.26 -11.36 -3.02
CA MET A 73 -2.40 -12.03 -3.99
C MET A 73 -1.21 -12.71 -3.31
N LEU A 74 -0.59 -12.04 -2.34
CA LEU A 74 0.51 -12.58 -1.54
C LEU A 74 0.05 -13.76 -0.67
N ALA A 75 -1.09 -13.64 0.00
CA ALA A 75 -1.65 -14.75 0.80
C ALA A 75 -2.01 -15.97 -0.07
N ALA A 76 -2.57 -15.74 -1.27
CA ALA A 76 -2.86 -16.80 -2.24
C ALA A 76 -1.60 -17.51 -2.76
N ALA A 77 -0.46 -16.82 -2.76
CA ALA A 77 0.86 -17.37 -3.07
C ALA A 77 1.60 -17.88 -1.82
N GLU A 78 0.89 -18.13 -0.71
CA GLU A 78 1.44 -18.64 0.57
C GLU A 78 2.52 -17.73 1.20
N MET A 79 2.42 -16.42 0.93
CA MET A 79 3.38 -15.39 1.36
C MET A 79 2.69 -14.24 2.12
N PRO A 80 1.85 -14.49 3.15
CA PRO A 80 1.04 -13.46 3.80
C PRO A 80 1.90 -12.35 4.41
N GLN A 81 1.37 -11.12 4.39
CA GLN A 81 2.03 -9.94 4.96
C GLN A 81 1.02 -9.02 5.64
N ASP A 82 1.51 -8.33 6.67
CA ASP A 82 0.76 -7.30 7.39
C ASP A 82 0.54 -6.08 6.49
N TYR A 83 -0.70 -5.60 6.46
CA TYR A 83 -1.11 -4.53 5.55
C TYR A 83 -0.53 -3.18 5.95
N ALA A 84 -0.29 -2.94 7.24
CA ALA A 84 0.37 -1.71 7.68
C ALA A 84 1.85 -1.73 7.34
N ASP A 85 2.52 -2.89 7.45
CA ASP A 85 3.92 -3.07 7.04
C ASP A 85 4.10 -2.81 5.54
N LEU A 86 3.18 -3.29 4.70
CA LEU A 86 3.18 -2.99 3.25
C LEU A 86 3.10 -1.48 2.97
N VAL A 87 2.12 -0.81 3.57
CA VAL A 87 1.91 0.64 3.35
C VAL A 87 3.10 1.43 3.88
N ASP A 88 3.64 1.09 5.05
CA ASP A 88 4.79 1.78 5.65
C ASP A 88 6.07 1.57 4.84
N GLY A 89 6.35 0.33 4.41
CA GLY A 89 7.50 0.01 3.58
C GLY A 89 7.47 0.77 2.26
N PHE A 90 6.33 0.75 1.56
CA PHE A 90 6.16 1.50 0.31
C PHE A 90 6.25 3.00 0.52
N SER A 91 5.65 3.53 1.58
CA SER A 91 5.72 4.96 1.91
C SER A 91 7.16 5.42 2.19
N GLY A 92 7.97 4.58 2.85
CA GLY A 92 9.40 4.84 3.06
C GLY A 92 10.17 4.94 1.74
N ILE A 93 9.93 4.00 0.82
CA ILE A 93 10.58 3.97 -0.50
C ILE A 93 10.17 5.19 -1.33
N ALA A 94 8.87 5.49 -1.41
CA ALA A 94 8.37 6.62 -2.16
C ALA A 94 8.78 7.97 -1.55
N GLY A 95 8.86 8.06 -0.21
CA GLY A 95 9.29 9.26 0.50
C GLY A 95 10.78 9.61 0.30
N ALA A 96 11.61 8.62 -0.04
CA ALA A 96 13.01 8.85 -0.44
C ALA A 96 13.14 9.35 -1.89
N SER A 97 12.07 9.32 -2.68
CA SER A 97 12.07 9.82 -4.05
C SER A 97 11.80 11.32 -4.13
N HIS A 98 12.34 11.98 -5.16
CA HIS A 98 12.14 13.41 -5.41
C HIS A 98 10.76 13.74 -6.01
N ARG A 99 9.99 12.72 -6.41
CA ARG A 99 8.65 12.87 -7.00
C ARG A 99 7.69 11.86 -6.37
N ARG A 100 6.40 12.21 -6.33
CA ARG A 100 5.35 11.27 -5.93
C ARG A 100 5.35 10.05 -6.86
N GLN A 101 5.20 8.87 -6.28
CA GLN A 101 5.20 7.59 -7.00
C GLN A 101 3.77 7.10 -7.24
N LEU A 102 3.61 6.14 -8.14
CA LEU A 102 2.36 5.40 -8.30
C LEU A 102 2.36 4.18 -7.39
N TYR A 103 1.41 4.11 -6.46
CA TYR A 103 1.30 3.02 -5.49
C TYR A 103 1.08 1.67 -6.17
N GLY A 104 0.34 1.65 -7.27
CA GLY A 104 -0.01 0.42 -7.98
C GLY A 104 1.17 -0.20 -8.72
N GLU A 105 2.01 0.63 -9.34
CA GLU A 105 3.26 0.17 -9.96
C GLU A 105 4.19 -0.43 -8.90
N MET A 106 4.27 0.20 -7.73
CA MET A 106 5.06 -0.32 -6.62
C MET A 106 4.51 -1.66 -6.11
N CYS A 107 3.19 -1.81 -5.98
CA CYS A 107 2.55 -3.08 -5.65
C CYS A 107 2.90 -4.18 -6.65
N GLN A 108 2.81 -3.88 -7.96
CA GLN A 108 3.11 -4.84 -9.02
C GLN A 108 4.59 -5.25 -9.01
N HIS A 109 5.50 -4.27 -8.89
CA HIS A 109 6.94 -4.54 -8.79
C HIS A 109 7.23 -5.41 -7.57
N TYR A 110 6.67 -5.06 -6.41
CA TYR A 110 6.85 -5.84 -5.19
C TYR A 110 6.37 -7.28 -5.34
N PHE A 111 5.15 -7.48 -5.85
CA PHE A 111 4.60 -8.83 -6.07
C PHE A 111 5.48 -9.66 -7.02
N ASN A 112 5.91 -9.08 -8.14
CA ASN A 112 6.80 -9.76 -9.08
C ASN A 112 8.13 -10.16 -8.43
N THR A 113 8.69 -9.32 -7.57
CA THR A 113 9.92 -9.61 -6.83
C THR A 113 9.70 -10.72 -5.79
N ARG A 114 8.56 -10.73 -5.10
CA ARG A 114 8.19 -11.81 -4.16
C ARG A 114 7.99 -13.15 -4.89
N GLN A 115 7.39 -13.13 -6.07
CA GLN A 115 7.24 -14.32 -6.94
C GLN A 115 8.58 -14.91 -7.40
N GLN A 116 9.68 -14.14 -7.37
CA GLN A 116 11.03 -14.67 -7.63
C GLN A 116 11.64 -15.40 -6.42
N GLY A 117 10.89 -15.58 -5.33
CA GLY A 117 11.33 -16.27 -4.12
C GLY A 117 12.10 -15.38 -3.13
N LEU A 118 12.21 -14.07 -3.39
CA LEU A 118 12.83 -13.15 -2.43
C LEU A 118 11.92 -12.91 -1.24
N ASP A 119 12.47 -12.88 -0.03
CA ASP A 119 11.74 -12.51 1.18
C ASP A 119 11.30 -11.02 1.18
N ALA A 120 10.45 -10.65 2.15
CA ALA A 120 9.91 -9.29 2.24
C ALA A 120 11.00 -8.20 2.36
N PRO A 121 11.97 -8.33 3.28
CA PRO A 121 13.02 -7.33 3.43
C PRO A 121 13.87 -7.18 2.17
N THR A 122 14.26 -8.29 1.55
CA THR A 122 15.07 -8.27 0.31
C THR A 122 14.30 -7.68 -0.86
N ALA A 123 13.01 -7.98 -0.97
CA ALA A 123 12.15 -7.39 -1.98
C ALA A 123 12.03 -5.86 -1.80
N LEU A 124 11.81 -5.37 -0.57
CA LEU A 124 11.77 -3.94 -0.28
C LEU A 124 13.12 -3.25 -0.55
N ALA A 125 14.25 -3.90 -0.25
CA ALA A 125 15.58 -3.38 -0.56
C ALA A 125 15.78 -3.19 -2.08
N ARG A 126 15.41 -4.20 -2.89
CA ARG A 126 15.46 -4.09 -4.36
C ARG A 126 14.57 -2.98 -4.91
N LEU A 127 13.38 -2.80 -4.34
CA LEU A 127 12.52 -1.68 -4.72
C LEU A 127 13.19 -0.34 -4.34
N THR A 128 13.77 -0.23 -3.15
CA THR A 128 14.49 0.97 -2.70
C THR A 128 15.58 1.37 -3.69
N GLU A 129 16.40 0.41 -4.13
CA GLU A 129 17.45 0.64 -5.15
C GLU A 129 16.85 1.12 -6.47
N SER A 130 15.79 0.45 -6.94
CA SER A 130 15.13 0.75 -8.22
C SER A 130 14.49 2.14 -8.26
N TYR A 131 13.81 2.54 -7.18
CA TYR A 131 13.14 3.84 -7.07
C TYR A 131 14.12 4.96 -6.66
N GLY A 132 15.19 4.65 -5.94
CA GLY A 132 16.29 5.57 -5.66
C GLY A 132 17.09 5.92 -6.91
N ALA A 133 17.39 4.94 -7.76
CA ALA A 133 18.10 5.16 -9.04
C ALA A 133 17.33 6.07 -9.99
N GLN A 134 16.00 5.98 -10.02
CA GLN A 134 15.13 6.87 -10.82
C GLN A 134 15.18 8.32 -10.34
N GLY A 135 15.43 8.55 -9.05
CA GLY A 135 15.69 9.89 -8.51
C GLY A 135 17.08 10.43 -8.86
N GLY A 136 18.07 9.54 -9.07
CA GLY A 136 19.44 9.90 -9.43
C GLY A 136 19.68 10.11 -10.94
N ALA A 137 18.98 9.37 -11.81
CA ALA A 137 19.17 9.45 -13.26
C ALA A 137 18.73 10.79 -13.86
N ALA A 138 17.79 11.50 -13.24
CA ALA A 138 17.39 12.86 -13.65
C ALA A 138 18.48 13.93 -13.41
N ARG A 139 19.58 13.59 -12.74
CA ARG A 139 20.73 14.49 -12.47
C ARG A 139 21.85 14.38 -13.52
N ALA A 140 21.76 13.46 -14.46
CA ALA A 140 22.74 13.29 -15.53
C ALA A 140 22.24 13.93 -16.83
N GLU A 141 21.97 15.24 -16.83
CA GLU A 141 21.98 15.99 -18.09
C GLU A 141 23.45 16.16 -18.52
N PRO A 142 23.86 15.69 -19.71
CA PRO A 142 25.19 16.00 -20.21
C PRO A 142 25.24 17.51 -20.48
N ALA A 143 26.08 18.22 -19.72
CA ALA A 143 26.42 19.60 -19.99
C ALA A 143 26.81 19.72 -21.47
N GLY A 144 26.01 20.51 -22.20
CA GLY A 144 26.11 20.67 -23.64
C GLY A 144 27.55 20.97 -24.08
N SER A 145 27.96 20.32 -25.17
CA SER A 145 29.23 20.57 -25.82
C SER A 145 29.30 22.03 -26.29
N PRO A 146 30.44 22.71 -26.10
CA PRO A 146 30.63 24.06 -26.65
C PRO A 146 30.80 23.97 -28.17
N GLN A 147 30.12 24.85 -28.90
CA GLN A 147 30.54 25.29 -30.23
C GLN A 147 31.23 26.64 -30.10
#